data_AF-A0A2N2ZTA2-F1
#
_entry.id   AF-A0A2N2ZTA2-F1
#
_cell.length_a   1.000
_cell.length_b   1.000
_cell.length_c   1.000
_cell.angle_alpha   90.00
_cell.angle_beta   90.00
_cell.angle_gamma   90.00
#
_symmetry.space_group_name_H-M   'P 1'
#
loop_
_entity.id
_entity.type
_entity.pdbx_description
1 polymer ?
#
loop_
_entity_poly.entity_id
_entity_poly.type
_entity_poly.pdbx_seq_one_letter_code
_entity_poly.pdbx_strand_id
1 'polypeptide(L)'
;MLAQLENEAQLAFILSHEIIHYTNSHARTGYIENERIERGDGKYQRENWNKELNKSKYSKELELEADVEGLKFYLKSNYSLEELHSVFYILQYAHIPIDDIPFDTTYFNDTNFTLSSEYFKKELKVIEAIDDGDDQYLTHPNTNKRRSVVASEIEGKSNEGRVKFINSKKEFYDIQLLARFELSNLFTKDRKYAESLYNSYLLLKKYPTNKFLRTNIAYCLYALSKYRNDGKLHTVLTDYEKVQGQSQQVNYMFEKMEKKTLNTIAVKYLWELKQEFKDDEFIATIAKDALHELVMESGARKLDYKKAFPIIEDENAPTKDSSNISRYDRIIKNSETTEDEIKYAFVNLFQNEEFNDLINKYEKEYVGKVKNGNDYRVENTSERKKNKIGRALGIDKVVMVSPNYKRIDLRKKISEQYVFSESRKEDFISVNEICAKKTGVELNIISNTYFESTEKYNDMSLLNEWMSERFDHHNIHIYPYCKLFTDDLAKKYSTNYFGWTGMYSLRARKDKWGLIAVSVAIYGIGIPLGIYYAVTPENHTFYYTYLVDITNYDFLMSKEDYVKMKDYDDIMKSYIYDTYNQIKTQKDK
;
A
#
# COMPACT_ATOMS: atom_id res chain seq x y z
N MET A 1 15.12 -6.66 2.68
CA MET A 1 16.57 -6.92 2.85
C MET A 1 17.02 -6.84 4.30
N LEU A 2 17.00 -5.67 4.98
CA LEU A 2 17.45 -5.54 6.38
C LEU A 2 16.87 -6.59 7.35
N ALA A 3 15.57 -6.89 7.22
CA ALA A 3 14.87 -7.89 8.02
C ALA A 3 15.37 -9.35 7.88
N GLN A 4 16.12 -9.64 6.81
CA GLN A 4 16.62 -10.98 6.46
C GLN A 4 18.13 -11.16 6.71
N LEU A 5 18.89 -10.07 6.88
CA LEU A 5 20.34 -10.14 7.09
C LEU A 5 20.69 -10.79 8.42
N GLU A 6 21.68 -11.66 8.47
CA GLU A 6 22.05 -12.43 9.66
C GLU A 6 23.12 -11.74 10.52
N ASN A 7 23.90 -10.85 9.91
CA ASN A 7 24.99 -10.14 10.58
C ASN A 7 25.37 -8.80 9.91
N GLU A 8 26.20 -8.03 10.61
CA GLU A 8 26.64 -6.70 10.20
C GLU A 8 27.55 -6.71 8.97
N ALA A 9 28.37 -7.75 8.79
CA ALA A 9 29.21 -7.89 7.60
C ALA A 9 28.38 -7.96 6.30
N GLN A 10 27.28 -8.71 6.30
CA GLN A 10 26.34 -8.74 5.17
C GLN A 10 25.76 -7.33 4.87
N LEU A 11 25.34 -6.61 5.92
CA LEU A 11 24.83 -5.25 5.80
C LEU A 11 25.90 -4.30 5.22
N ALA A 12 27.13 -4.38 5.70
CA ALA A 12 28.22 -3.54 5.23
C ALA A 12 28.53 -3.74 3.75
N PHE A 13 28.41 -4.97 3.22
CA PHE A 13 28.57 -5.22 1.80
C PHE A 13 27.46 -4.57 0.97
N ILE A 14 26.21 -4.72 1.39
CA ILE A 14 25.05 -4.06 0.75
C ILE A 14 25.22 -2.55 0.76
N LEU A 15 25.58 -1.96 1.90
CA LEU A 15 25.82 -0.51 1.99
C LEU A 15 26.98 -0.08 1.07
N SER A 16 28.03 -0.88 0.97
CA SER A 16 29.13 -0.59 0.04
C SER A 16 28.65 -0.59 -1.41
N HIS A 17 27.76 -1.51 -1.80
CA HIS A 17 27.11 -1.53 -3.12
C HIS A 17 26.26 -0.27 -3.35
N GLU A 18 25.38 0.09 -2.42
CA GLU A 18 24.52 1.27 -2.54
C GLU A 18 25.30 2.60 -2.55
N ILE A 19 26.42 2.68 -1.83
CA ILE A 19 27.31 3.85 -1.88
C ILE A 19 27.84 4.05 -3.29
N ILE A 20 28.20 2.99 -4.03
CA ILE A 20 28.66 3.13 -5.42
C ILE A 20 27.57 3.67 -6.32
N HIS A 21 26.33 3.15 -6.20
CA HIS A 21 25.19 3.68 -6.96
C HIS A 21 25.04 5.19 -6.79
N TYR A 22 25.26 5.69 -5.57
CA TYR A 22 25.25 7.11 -5.27
C TYR A 22 26.48 7.85 -5.82
N THR A 23 27.70 7.41 -5.49
CA THR A 23 28.93 8.12 -5.87
C THR A 23 29.12 8.20 -7.38
N ASN A 24 28.75 7.14 -8.09
CA ASN A 24 28.87 7.05 -9.55
C ASN A 24 27.61 7.59 -10.25
N SER A 25 26.63 8.10 -9.48
CA SER A 25 25.39 8.70 -9.97
C SER A 25 24.61 7.78 -10.92
N HIS A 26 24.57 6.47 -10.61
CA HIS A 26 23.96 5.44 -11.45
C HIS A 26 22.49 5.73 -11.81
N ALA A 27 21.73 6.33 -10.89
CA ALA A 27 20.36 6.77 -11.17
C ALA A 27 20.31 7.84 -12.29
N ARG A 28 21.22 8.81 -12.27
CA ARG A 28 21.28 9.90 -13.25
C ARG A 28 21.84 9.42 -14.59
N THR A 29 22.90 8.63 -14.58
CA THR A 29 23.49 8.06 -15.81
C THR A 29 22.53 7.06 -16.45
N GLY A 30 21.90 6.20 -15.64
CA GLY A 30 20.77 5.35 -16.00
C GLY A 30 19.66 6.10 -16.73
N TYR A 31 19.19 7.21 -16.14
CA TYR A 31 18.17 8.05 -16.77
C TYR A 31 18.63 8.65 -18.10
N ILE A 32 19.84 9.23 -18.16
CA ILE A 32 20.38 9.85 -19.38
C ILE A 32 20.56 8.82 -20.51
N GLU A 33 21.04 7.62 -20.20
CA GLU A 33 21.23 6.57 -21.21
C GLU A 33 19.88 5.99 -21.67
N ASN A 34 18.93 5.80 -20.76
CA ASN A 34 17.56 5.41 -21.12
C ASN A 34 16.90 6.45 -22.05
N GLU A 35 17.10 7.75 -21.80
CA GLU A 35 16.64 8.83 -22.69
C GLU A 35 17.29 8.74 -24.09
N ARG A 36 18.59 8.44 -24.17
CA ARG A 36 19.31 8.25 -25.45
C ARG A 36 18.82 7.02 -26.21
N ILE A 37 18.63 5.89 -25.51
CA ILE A 37 18.07 4.65 -26.07
C ILE A 37 16.67 4.92 -26.62
N GLU A 38 15.85 5.67 -25.88
CA GLU A 38 14.51 6.04 -26.34
C GLU A 38 14.57 6.94 -27.57
N ARG A 39 15.40 7.97 -27.58
CA ARG A 39 15.54 8.86 -28.75
C ARG A 39 16.18 8.16 -29.96
N GLY A 40 16.85 7.03 -29.73
CA GLY A 40 17.62 6.35 -30.77
C GLY A 40 18.85 7.16 -31.15
N ASP A 41 19.43 7.92 -30.21
CA ASP A 41 20.56 8.79 -30.46
C ASP A 41 21.88 7.99 -30.53
N GLY A 42 22.87 8.48 -31.30
CA GLY A 42 24.21 7.91 -31.37
C GLY A 42 24.24 6.44 -31.83
N LYS A 43 24.83 5.56 -31.02
CA LYS A 43 24.98 4.12 -31.32
C LYS A 43 23.65 3.38 -31.50
N TYR A 44 22.55 3.92 -30.97
CA TYR A 44 21.22 3.33 -31.02
C TYR A 44 20.42 3.67 -32.29
N GLN A 45 20.94 4.53 -33.18
CA GLN A 45 20.27 4.90 -34.44
C GLN A 45 19.97 3.71 -35.35
N ARG A 46 20.82 2.67 -35.31
CA ARG A 46 20.72 1.46 -36.15
C ARG A 46 20.11 0.26 -35.42
N GLU A 47 19.93 0.34 -34.09
CA GLU A 47 19.45 -0.76 -33.23
C GLU A 47 18.02 -0.50 -32.73
N ASN A 48 17.13 -0.13 -33.65
CA ASN A 48 15.77 0.30 -33.26
C ASN A 48 14.90 -0.85 -32.70
N TRP A 49 15.34 -2.11 -32.84
CA TRP A 49 14.52 -3.31 -32.60
C TRP A 49 14.57 -3.87 -31.17
N ASN A 50 15.53 -3.49 -30.31
CA ASN A 50 15.62 -4.06 -28.96
C ASN A 50 16.00 -3.05 -27.85
N LYS A 51 15.22 -1.97 -27.73
CA LYS A 51 15.42 -0.91 -26.72
C LYS A 51 15.41 -1.47 -25.30
N GLU A 52 14.45 -2.33 -24.97
CA GLU A 52 14.32 -2.90 -23.61
C GLU A 52 15.52 -3.77 -23.24
N LEU A 53 16.02 -4.59 -24.17
CA LEU A 53 17.26 -5.34 -23.96
C LEU A 53 18.45 -4.40 -23.71
N ASN A 54 18.55 -3.30 -24.45
CA ASN A 54 19.64 -2.34 -24.25
C ASN A 54 19.56 -1.62 -22.90
N LYS A 55 18.35 -1.28 -22.42
CA LYS A 55 18.14 -0.74 -21.07
C LYS A 55 18.51 -1.77 -20.00
N SER A 56 18.04 -3.02 -20.15
CA SER A 56 18.36 -4.13 -19.25
C SER A 56 19.87 -4.36 -19.18
N LYS A 57 20.56 -4.46 -20.32
CA LYS A 57 22.03 -4.61 -20.37
C LYS A 57 22.76 -3.51 -19.62
N TYR A 58 22.38 -2.25 -19.85
CA TYR A 58 23.02 -1.12 -19.17
C TYR A 58 22.77 -1.16 -17.66
N SER A 59 21.53 -1.44 -17.23
CA SER A 59 21.21 -1.63 -15.81
C SER A 59 22.06 -2.74 -15.17
N LYS A 60 22.24 -3.86 -15.88
CA LYS A 60 23.09 -4.99 -15.44
C LYS A 60 24.57 -4.63 -15.33
N GLU A 61 25.09 -3.79 -16.22
CA GLU A 61 26.46 -3.27 -16.15
C GLU A 61 26.66 -2.41 -14.88
N LEU A 62 25.72 -1.51 -14.58
CA LEU A 62 25.76 -0.67 -13.38
C LEU A 62 25.74 -1.49 -12.07
N GLU A 63 24.96 -2.58 -12.03
CA GLU A 63 24.91 -3.48 -10.87
C GLU A 63 26.24 -4.22 -10.64
N LEU A 64 26.88 -4.71 -11.71
CA LEU A 64 28.19 -5.39 -11.62
C LEU A 64 29.30 -4.42 -11.26
N GLU A 65 29.25 -3.19 -11.78
CA GLU A 65 30.15 -2.11 -11.37
C GLU A 65 30.01 -1.82 -9.87
N ALA A 66 28.78 -1.67 -9.38
CA ALA A 66 28.48 -1.44 -7.97
C ALA A 66 28.97 -2.59 -7.07
N ASP A 67 28.81 -3.85 -7.49
CA ASP A 67 29.35 -5.01 -6.77
C ASP A 67 30.89 -4.98 -6.66
N VAL A 68 31.58 -4.78 -7.77
CA VAL A 68 33.06 -4.83 -7.85
C VAL A 68 33.69 -3.63 -7.14
N GLU A 69 33.17 -2.42 -7.37
CA GLU A 69 33.68 -1.23 -6.72
C GLU A 69 33.31 -1.18 -5.24
N GLY A 70 32.09 -1.61 -4.89
CA GLY A 70 31.63 -1.74 -3.51
C GLY A 70 32.49 -2.74 -2.74
N LEU A 71 32.87 -3.85 -3.37
CA LEU A 71 33.82 -4.80 -2.80
C LEU A 71 35.17 -4.16 -2.47
N LYS A 72 35.69 -3.22 -3.28
CA LYS A 72 36.95 -2.52 -2.96
C LYS A 72 36.83 -1.70 -1.67
N PHE A 73 35.66 -1.12 -1.37
CA PHE A 73 35.41 -0.46 -0.09
C PHE A 73 35.32 -1.48 1.04
N TYR A 74 34.56 -2.55 0.83
CA TYR A 74 34.40 -3.64 1.80
C TYR A 74 35.74 -4.27 2.20
N LEU A 75 36.65 -4.49 1.23
CA LEU A 75 37.96 -5.09 1.47
C LEU A 75 38.88 -4.25 2.36
N LYS A 76 38.66 -2.93 2.44
CA LYS A 76 39.37 -2.01 3.35
C LYS A 76 38.87 -2.10 4.79
N SER A 77 37.74 -2.77 5.02
CA SER A 77 37.19 -3.02 6.35
C SER A 77 37.68 -4.36 6.92
N ASN A 78 37.39 -4.58 8.20
CA ASN A 78 37.64 -5.85 8.88
C ASN A 78 36.43 -6.80 8.83
N TYR A 79 35.44 -6.57 7.96
CA TYR A 79 34.31 -7.48 7.83
C TYR A 79 34.69 -8.79 7.12
N SER A 80 34.08 -9.89 7.56
CA SER A 80 34.34 -11.26 7.07
C SER A 80 34.05 -11.42 5.58
N LEU A 81 34.96 -12.04 4.83
CA LEU A 81 34.78 -12.37 3.42
C LEU A 81 33.82 -13.56 3.22
N GLU A 82 33.72 -14.45 4.21
CA GLU A 82 32.87 -15.64 4.17
C GLU A 82 31.37 -15.30 4.07
N GLU A 83 31.00 -14.08 4.49
CA GLU A 83 29.61 -13.60 4.45
C GLU A 83 29.18 -13.03 3.09
N LEU A 84 30.11 -12.82 2.16
CA LEU A 84 29.77 -12.26 0.85
C LEU A 84 28.92 -13.21 0.01
N HIS A 85 29.16 -14.52 0.13
CA HIS A 85 28.36 -15.53 -0.56
C HIS A 85 26.92 -15.59 -0.04
N SER A 86 26.71 -15.45 1.27
CA SER A 86 25.38 -15.52 1.89
C SER A 86 24.49 -14.33 1.51
N VAL A 87 25.07 -13.15 1.26
CA VAL A 87 24.30 -11.99 0.75
C VAL A 87 23.56 -12.33 -0.55
N PHE A 88 24.23 -13.00 -1.50
CA PHE A 88 23.60 -13.35 -2.77
C PHE A 88 22.50 -14.41 -2.62
N TYR A 89 22.62 -15.31 -1.64
CA TYR A 89 21.52 -16.22 -1.28
C TYR A 89 20.33 -15.46 -0.70
N ILE A 90 20.57 -14.49 0.18
CA ILE A 90 19.48 -13.64 0.73
C ILE A 90 18.77 -12.89 -0.41
N LEU A 91 19.50 -12.36 -1.38
CA LEU A 91 18.91 -11.70 -2.55
C LEU A 91 18.09 -12.67 -3.42
N GLN A 92 18.58 -13.90 -3.62
CA GLN A 92 17.90 -14.94 -4.37
C GLN A 92 16.53 -15.31 -3.75
N TYR A 93 16.43 -15.29 -2.42
CA TYR A 93 15.21 -15.61 -1.67
C TYR A 93 14.49 -14.37 -1.11
N ALA A 94 14.77 -13.17 -1.62
CA ALA A 94 14.17 -11.93 -1.11
C ALA A 94 12.63 -11.87 -1.22
N HIS A 95 12.04 -12.71 -2.07
CA HIS A 95 10.59 -12.87 -2.26
C HIS A 95 9.93 -13.76 -1.18
N ILE A 96 10.70 -14.53 -0.43
CA ILE A 96 10.24 -15.40 0.65
C ILE A 96 10.09 -14.58 1.95
N PRO A 97 9.13 -14.92 2.83
CA PRO A 97 9.00 -14.28 4.13
C PRO A 97 10.28 -14.37 4.99
N ILE A 98 10.29 -13.63 6.11
CA ILE A 98 11.45 -13.57 7.02
C ILE A 98 11.81 -14.92 7.67
N ASP A 99 10.90 -15.89 7.62
CA ASP A 99 11.06 -17.25 8.11
C ASP A 99 10.03 -18.16 7.41
N ASP A 100 10.26 -19.48 7.40
CA ASP A 100 9.40 -20.47 6.74
C ASP A 100 8.82 -21.48 7.76
N ILE A 101 8.19 -20.95 8.81
CA ILE A 101 7.62 -21.76 9.90
C ILE A 101 6.16 -22.11 9.58
N PRO A 102 5.73 -23.38 9.76
CA PRO A 102 4.35 -23.77 9.53
C PRO A 102 3.31 -22.87 10.21
N PHE A 103 2.27 -22.53 9.45
CA PHE A 103 1.10 -21.84 9.99
C PHE A 103 0.27 -22.85 10.80
N ASP A 104 0.00 -22.51 12.06
CA ASP A 104 -0.80 -23.35 12.94
C ASP A 104 -2.26 -23.31 12.48
N THR A 105 -2.77 -24.45 12.01
CA THR A 105 -4.15 -24.57 11.52
C THR A 105 -5.19 -24.35 12.63
N THR A 106 -4.76 -24.36 13.89
CA THR A 106 -5.59 -24.07 15.06
C THR A 106 -5.47 -22.63 15.56
N TYR A 107 -4.70 -21.78 14.88
CA TYR A 107 -4.41 -20.41 15.34
C TYR A 107 -5.65 -19.55 15.64
N PHE A 108 -6.73 -19.73 14.87
CA PHE A 108 -8.00 -19.01 15.08
C PHE A 108 -9.03 -19.81 15.88
N ASN A 109 -8.69 -21.03 16.28
CA ASN A 109 -9.59 -21.90 17.02
C ASN A 109 -9.59 -21.54 18.50
N ASP A 110 -10.69 -21.83 19.17
CA ASP A 110 -10.79 -21.80 20.63
C ASP A 110 -11.69 -22.94 21.12
N THR A 111 -12.05 -22.91 22.41
CA THR A 111 -12.95 -23.92 23.00
C THR A 111 -14.31 -23.98 22.33
N ASN A 112 -14.71 -22.90 21.67
CA ASN A 112 -16.03 -22.66 21.14
C ASN A 112 -16.08 -22.57 19.61
N PHE A 113 -14.95 -22.67 18.91
CA PHE A 113 -14.87 -22.43 17.48
C PHE A 113 -13.69 -23.16 16.87
N THR A 114 -13.93 -23.89 15.79
CA THR A 114 -12.92 -24.66 15.07
C THR A 114 -13.13 -24.48 13.57
N LEU A 115 -12.07 -24.11 12.86
CA LEU A 115 -12.08 -24.05 11.40
C LEU A 115 -12.07 -25.44 10.77
N SER A 116 -12.86 -25.65 9.72
CA SER A 116 -12.78 -26.89 8.94
C SER A 116 -11.44 -27.09 8.28
N SER A 117 -11.04 -28.37 8.22
CA SER A 117 -9.82 -28.82 7.54
C SER A 117 -9.79 -28.48 6.05
N GLU A 118 -10.93 -28.18 5.42
CA GLU A 118 -11.03 -27.87 3.98
C GLU A 118 -10.34 -26.56 3.60
N TYR A 119 -10.24 -25.62 4.55
CA TYR A 119 -9.51 -24.36 4.37
C TYR A 119 -8.00 -24.55 4.46
N PHE A 120 -7.51 -25.76 4.74
CA PHE A 120 -6.09 -26.01 4.87
C PHE A 120 -5.57 -26.95 3.79
N LYS A 121 -4.59 -26.44 3.03
CA LYS A 121 -3.89 -27.21 1.98
C LYS A 121 -3.06 -28.32 2.61
N LYS A 122 -3.13 -29.53 2.03
CA LYS A 122 -2.39 -30.71 2.51
C LYS A 122 -0.90 -30.68 2.16
N GLU A 123 -0.59 -30.25 0.94
CA GLU A 123 0.78 -30.21 0.41
C GLU A 123 1.06 -28.79 -0.08
N LEU A 124 2.16 -28.21 0.40
CA LEU A 124 2.58 -26.87 0.03
C LEU A 124 3.65 -26.91 -1.05
N LYS A 125 3.67 -25.86 -1.87
CA LYS A 125 4.67 -25.68 -2.92
C LYS A 125 6.03 -25.41 -2.27
N VAL A 126 7.03 -26.20 -2.66
CA VAL A 126 8.40 -26.06 -2.16
C VAL A 126 9.00 -24.73 -2.62
N ILE A 127 9.89 -24.16 -1.82
CA ILE A 127 10.68 -22.98 -2.17
C ILE A 127 11.68 -23.37 -3.25
N GLU A 128 11.62 -22.71 -4.39
CA GLU A 128 12.53 -22.94 -5.51
C GLU A 128 13.46 -21.73 -5.65
N ALA A 129 14.70 -22.00 -6.03
CA ALA A 129 15.62 -20.95 -6.45
C ALA A 129 15.11 -20.31 -7.76
N ILE A 130 15.02 -18.98 -7.82
CA ILE A 130 14.61 -18.25 -9.04
C ILE A 130 15.62 -18.43 -10.21
N ASP A 131 16.78 -19.04 -9.97
CA ASP A 131 18.03 -18.72 -10.68
C ASP A 131 18.37 -19.60 -11.90
N ASP A 132 17.41 -20.36 -12.43
CA ASP A 132 17.60 -21.25 -13.59
C ASP A 132 17.07 -20.66 -14.93
N GLY A 133 16.70 -19.38 -14.98
CA GLY A 133 16.10 -18.71 -16.14
C GLY A 133 17.01 -17.76 -16.93
N ASP A 134 16.66 -17.51 -18.20
CA ASP A 134 17.27 -16.49 -19.09
C ASP A 134 17.04 -15.06 -18.54
N ASP A 135 18.11 -14.37 -18.12
CA ASP A 135 18.07 -13.04 -17.50
C ASP A 135 18.00 -11.88 -18.53
N GLN A 136 17.83 -12.17 -19.81
CA GLN A 136 17.96 -11.21 -20.91
C GLN A 136 17.16 -9.92 -20.72
N TYR A 137 15.96 -10.00 -20.13
CA TYR A 137 15.07 -8.85 -19.93
C TYR A 137 15.01 -8.35 -18.47
N LEU A 138 15.82 -8.91 -17.56
CA LEU A 138 15.87 -8.47 -16.17
C LEU A 138 16.79 -7.26 -16.00
N THR A 139 16.43 -6.33 -15.11
CA THR A 139 17.23 -5.12 -14.81
C THR A 139 18.42 -5.42 -13.91
N HIS A 140 18.39 -6.52 -13.16
CA HIS A 140 19.50 -7.01 -12.35
C HIS A 140 20.08 -8.28 -12.99
N PRO A 141 21.41 -8.47 -12.96
CA PRO A 141 22.02 -9.71 -13.40
C PRO A 141 21.58 -10.85 -12.47
N ASN A 142 21.51 -12.06 -13.02
CA ASN A 142 21.32 -13.29 -12.26
C ASN A 142 22.27 -13.34 -11.03
N THR A 143 21.74 -13.73 -9.87
CA THR A 143 22.47 -13.71 -8.59
C THR A 143 23.70 -14.62 -8.60
N ASN A 144 23.67 -15.74 -9.31
CA ASN A 144 24.83 -16.61 -9.52
C ASN A 144 25.97 -15.89 -10.26
N LYS A 145 25.65 -15.06 -11.26
CA LYS A 145 26.65 -14.29 -12.01
C LYS A 145 27.31 -13.22 -11.14
N ARG A 146 26.52 -12.49 -10.36
CA ARG A 146 27.04 -11.49 -9.41
C ARG A 146 27.94 -12.16 -8.36
N ARG A 147 27.48 -13.29 -7.81
CA ARG A 147 28.23 -14.10 -6.85
C ARG A 147 29.56 -14.61 -7.42
N SER A 148 29.59 -15.10 -8.67
CA SER A 148 30.83 -15.62 -9.26
C SER A 148 31.88 -14.54 -9.49
N VAL A 149 31.46 -13.33 -9.90
CA VAL A 149 32.36 -12.17 -10.04
C VAL A 149 32.96 -11.82 -8.68
N VAL A 150 32.13 -11.62 -7.65
CA VAL A 150 32.62 -11.31 -6.30
C VAL A 150 33.53 -12.41 -5.75
N ALA A 151 33.19 -13.68 -5.98
CA ALA A 151 33.99 -14.82 -5.56
C ALA A 151 35.40 -14.81 -6.19
N SER A 152 35.48 -14.53 -7.50
CA SER A 152 36.78 -14.43 -8.18
C SER A 152 37.64 -13.28 -7.65
N GLU A 153 37.03 -12.16 -7.28
CA GLU A 153 37.74 -10.99 -6.75
C GLU A 153 38.28 -11.20 -5.32
N ILE A 154 37.71 -12.13 -4.55
CA ILE A 154 38.16 -12.45 -3.18
C ILE A 154 39.01 -13.72 -3.11
N GLU A 155 39.19 -14.44 -4.22
CA GLU A 155 39.99 -15.66 -4.27
C GLU A 155 41.43 -15.40 -3.79
N GLY A 156 41.91 -16.24 -2.87
CA GLY A 156 43.25 -16.12 -2.28
C GLY A 156 43.43 -14.98 -1.26
N LYS A 157 42.40 -14.19 -0.94
CA LYS A 157 42.48 -13.17 0.12
C LYS A 157 42.31 -13.81 1.50
N SER A 158 43.13 -13.39 2.47
CA SER A 158 43.04 -13.88 3.84
C SER A 158 41.78 -13.37 4.56
N ASN A 159 41.09 -14.28 5.25
CA ASN A 159 40.01 -13.95 6.18
C ASN A 159 40.49 -13.77 7.63
N GLU A 160 41.81 -13.84 7.87
CA GLU A 160 42.38 -13.75 9.22
C GLU A 160 42.10 -12.39 9.87
N GLY A 161 41.66 -12.41 11.12
CA GLY A 161 41.32 -11.21 11.89
C GLY A 161 40.03 -10.50 11.47
N ARG A 162 39.34 -10.98 10.44
CA ARG A 162 38.04 -10.42 10.00
C ARG A 162 36.89 -10.97 10.84
N VAL A 163 35.86 -10.15 11.04
CA VAL A 163 34.75 -10.43 11.96
C VAL A 163 33.40 -10.21 11.30
N LYS A 164 32.37 -10.90 11.79
CA LYS A 164 30.97 -10.69 11.34
C LYS A 164 30.33 -9.41 11.91
N PHE A 165 30.88 -8.92 13.01
CA PHE A 165 30.39 -7.75 13.74
C PHE A 165 31.58 -6.91 14.20
N ILE A 166 31.57 -5.63 13.82
CA ILE A 166 32.50 -4.63 14.32
C ILE A 166 31.83 -3.85 15.46
N ASN A 167 30.55 -3.54 15.31
CA ASN A 167 29.71 -2.92 16.34
C ASN A 167 29.00 -3.98 17.19
N SER A 168 28.13 -3.51 18.09
CA SER A 168 27.38 -4.39 18.99
C SER A 168 26.41 -5.29 18.20
N LYS A 169 26.49 -6.61 18.44
CA LYS A 169 25.50 -7.58 17.94
C LYS A 169 24.08 -7.18 18.34
N LYS A 170 23.90 -6.65 19.55
CA LYS A 170 22.58 -6.25 20.06
C LYS A 170 22.00 -5.13 19.19
N GLU A 171 22.79 -4.13 18.84
CA GLU A 171 22.34 -3.00 18.02
C GLU A 171 21.90 -3.47 16.62
N PHE A 172 22.69 -4.35 15.99
CA PHE A 172 22.30 -4.96 14.72
C PHE A 172 20.96 -5.71 14.82
N TYR A 173 20.80 -6.57 15.82
CA TYR A 173 19.56 -7.34 15.98
C TYR A 173 18.36 -6.49 16.40
N ASP A 174 18.56 -5.40 17.14
CA ASP A 174 17.50 -4.44 17.47
C ASP A 174 17.00 -3.74 16.19
N ILE A 175 17.92 -3.32 15.30
CA ILE A 175 17.57 -2.71 14.01
C ILE A 175 16.90 -3.74 13.09
N GLN A 176 17.43 -4.97 13.03
CA GLN A 176 16.83 -6.06 12.25
C GLN A 176 15.40 -6.35 12.74
N LEU A 177 15.19 -6.38 14.05
CA LEU A 177 13.88 -6.60 14.65
C LEU A 177 12.93 -5.47 14.29
N LEU A 178 13.37 -4.22 14.39
CA LEU A 178 12.56 -3.06 13.97
C LEU A 178 12.15 -3.17 12.50
N ALA A 179 13.08 -3.54 11.61
CA ALA A 179 12.77 -3.77 10.19
C ALA A 179 11.74 -4.91 10.00
N ARG A 180 11.77 -5.97 10.81
CA ARG A 180 10.78 -7.06 10.76
C ARG A 180 9.39 -6.60 11.20
N PHE A 181 9.30 -5.76 12.23
CA PHE A 181 8.05 -5.12 12.64
C PHE A 181 7.53 -4.18 11.55
N GLU A 182 8.42 -3.40 10.93
CA GLU A 182 8.06 -2.48 9.86
C GLU A 182 7.55 -3.22 8.60
N LEU A 183 8.04 -4.43 8.31
CA LEU A 183 7.48 -5.26 7.23
C LEU A 183 5.99 -5.54 7.42
N SER A 184 5.52 -5.78 8.65
CA SER A 184 4.08 -5.94 8.91
C SER A 184 3.30 -4.67 8.55
N ASN A 185 3.83 -3.49 8.89
CA ASN A 185 3.24 -2.20 8.55
C ASN A 185 3.20 -1.98 7.02
N LEU A 186 4.34 -2.16 6.35
CA LEU A 186 4.50 -1.96 4.91
C LEU A 186 3.59 -2.90 4.10
N PHE A 187 3.55 -4.19 4.46
CA PHE A 187 2.67 -5.14 3.77
C PHE A 187 1.19 -4.79 3.94
N THR A 188 0.77 -4.31 5.12
CA THR A 188 -0.62 -3.85 5.32
C THR A 188 -0.95 -2.64 4.44
N LYS A 189 -0.06 -1.64 4.40
CA LYS A 189 -0.23 -0.44 3.55
C LYS A 189 -0.27 -0.77 2.06
N ASP A 190 0.55 -1.72 1.63
CA ASP A 190 0.58 -2.25 0.26
C ASP A 190 -0.62 -3.16 -0.07
N ARG A 191 -1.53 -3.38 0.88
CA ARG A 191 -2.67 -4.33 0.80
C ARG A 191 -2.25 -5.78 0.57
N LYS A 192 -1.02 -6.14 0.95
CA LYS A 192 -0.49 -7.51 0.99
C LYS A 192 -0.88 -8.16 2.31
N TYR A 193 -2.19 -8.34 2.53
CA TYR A 193 -2.72 -8.68 3.84
C TYR A 193 -2.34 -10.09 4.30
N ALA A 194 -2.22 -11.05 3.39
CA ALA A 194 -1.82 -12.42 3.73
C ALA A 194 -0.34 -12.45 4.16
N GLU A 195 0.52 -11.74 3.45
CA GLU A 195 1.95 -11.58 3.77
C GLU A 195 2.14 -10.84 5.09
N SER A 196 1.39 -9.76 5.30
CA SER A 196 1.37 -8.99 6.55
C SER A 196 0.92 -9.82 7.75
N LEU A 197 -0.16 -10.61 7.58
CA LEU A 197 -0.68 -11.50 8.61
C LEU A 197 0.34 -12.59 8.95
N TYR A 198 0.93 -13.24 7.94
CA TYR A 198 1.92 -14.28 8.15
C TYR A 198 3.19 -13.74 8.83
N ASN A 199 3.71 -12.58 8.41
CA ASN A 199 4.84 -11.92 9.06
C ASN A 199 4.54 -11.60 10.52
N SER A 200 3.33 -11.08 10.80
CA SER A 200 2.90 -10.77 12.17
C SER A 200 2.75 -12.02 13.03
N TYR A 201 2.22 -13.11 12.45
CA TYR A 201 2.12 -14.42 13.10
C TYR A 201 3.51 -14.95 13.48
N LEU A 202 4.50 -14.88 12.59
CA LEU A 202 5.87 -15.29 12.87
C LEU A 202 6.46 -14.51 14.05
N LEU A 203 6.25 -13.19 14.09
CA LEU A 203 6.74 -12.34 15.18
C LEU A 203 6.00 -12.60 16.50
N LEU A 204 4.70 -12.90 16.47
CA LEU A 204 3.93 -13.25 17.67
C LEU A 204 4.42 -14.53 18.36
N LYS A 205 5.09 -15.44 17.65
CA LYS A 205 5.74 -16.60 18.29
C LYS A 205 6.82 -16.18 19.30
N LYS A 206 7.47 -15.04 19.08
CA LYS A 206 8.48 -14.46 19.99
C LYS A 206 7.88 -13.38 20.90
N TYR A 207 6.85 -12.68 20.44
CA TYR A 207 6.22 -11.55 21.15
C TYR A 207 4.69 -11.71 21.26
N PRO A 208 4.19 -12.74 21.97
CA PRO A 208 2.78 -13.18 21.87
C PRO A 208 1.74 -12.15 22.33
N THR A 209 2.11 -11.24 23.23
CA THR A 209 1.21 -10.21 23.78
C THR A 209 1.38 -8.85 23.10
N ASN A 210 2.14 -8.77 22.01
CA ASN A 210 2.43 -7.50 21.36
C ASN A 210 1.17 -6.91 20.71
N LYS A 211 0.73 -5.76 21.22
CA LYS A 211 -0.47 -5.04 20.76
C LYS A 211 -0.41 -4.70 19.27
N PHE A 212 0.73 -4.20 18.77
CA PHE A 212 0.89 -3.79 17.38
C PHE A 212 0.68 -4.97 16.42
N LEU A 213 1.35 -6.10 16.68
CA LEU A 213 1.24 -7.30 15.82
C LEU A 213 -0.17 -7.88 15.81
N ARG A 214 -0.85 -7.90 16.97
CA ARG A 214 -2.24 -8.37 17.06
C ARG A 214 -3.22 -7.41 16.39
N THR A 215 -3.01 -6.11 16.52
CA THR A 215 -3.78 -5.08 15.80
C THR A 215 -3.60 -5.22 14.30
N ASN A 216 -2.39 -5.51 13.85
CA ASN A 216 -2.09 -5.73 12.45
C ASN A 216 -2.79 -6.98 11.88
N ILE A 217 -2.77 -8.11 12.61
CA ILE A 217 -3.56 -9.30 12.22
C ILE A 217 -5.05 -8.99 12.18
N ALA A 218 -5.58 -8.27 13.18
CA ALA A 218 -6.99 -7.89 13.22
C ALA A 218 -7.39 -7.02 12.04
N TYR A 219 -6.53 -6.07 11.65
CA TYR A 219 -6.75 -5.23 10.48
C TYR A 219 -6.67 -6.02 9.17
N CYS A 220 -5.73 -6.97 9.03
CA CYS A 220 -5.69 -7.85 7.85
C CYS A 220 -6.99 -8.65 7.70
N LEU A 221 -7.52 -9.22 8.79
CA LEU A 221 -8.79 -9.93 8.78
C LEU A 221 -9.96 -9.01 8.40
N TYR A 222 -10.00 -7.81 8.98
CA TYR A 222 -10.97 -6.77 8.64
C TYR A 222 -10.91 -6.43 7.15
N ALA A 223 -9.75 -6.08 6.63
CA ALA A 223 -9.60 -5.68 5.24
C ALA A 223 -9.94 -6.82 4.28
N LEU A 224 -9.43 -8.03 4.53
CA LEU A 224 -9.75 -9.21 3.72
C LEU A 224 -11.27 -9.48 3.70
N SER A 225 -11.97 -9.30 4.81
CA SER A 225 -13.43 -9.46 4.84
C SER A 225 -14.14 -8.41 3.97
N LYS A 226 -13.75 -7.13 4.06
CA LYS A 226 -14.29 -6.04 3.23
C LYS A 226 -14.08 -6.29 1.73
N TYR A 227 -12.85 -6.65 1.34
CA TYR A 227 -12.53 -6.95 -0.07
C TYR A 227 -13.26 -8.19 -0.57
N ARG A 228 -13.49 -9.20 0.28
CA ARG A 228 -14.30 -10.36 -0.09
C ARG A 228 -15.76 -9.99 -0.28
N ASN A 229 -16.31 -9.11 0.56
CA ASN A 229 -17.70 -8.70 0.48
C ASN A 229 -18.00 -7.97 -0.83
N ASP A 230 -17.07 -7.13 -1.28
CA ASP A 230 -17.16 -6.37 -2.53
C ASP A 230 -16.77 -7.21 -3.79
N GLY A 231 -16.43 -8.50 -3.62
CA GLY A 231 -16.02 -9.38 -4.72
C GLY A 231 -14.63 -9.06 -5.30
N LYS A 232 -13.81 -8.30 -4.58
CA LYS A 232 -12.48 -7.81 -5.02
C LYS A 232 -11.32 -8.47 -4.26
N LEU A 233 -11.53 -9.61 -3.61
CA LEU A 233 -10.48 -10.30 -2.86
C LEU A 233 -9.20 -10.54 -3.70
N HIS A 234 -9.35 -10.89 -4.98
CA HIS A 234 -8.23 -11.11 -5.92
C HIS A 234 -7.32 -9.89 -6.13
N THR A 235 -7.75 -8.68 -5.72
CA THR A 235 -6.95 -7.46 -5.82
C THR A 235 -5.97 -7.28 -4.65
N VAL A 236 -6.16 -8.05 -3.57
CA VAL A 236 -5.40 -7.93 -2.30
C VAL A 236 -4.93 -9.28 -1.75
N LEU A 237 -5.24 -10.37 -2.45
CA LEU A 237 -4.82 -11.71 -2.10
C LEU A 237 -4.05 -12.31 -3.27
N THR A 238 -2.81 -12.73 -3.01
CA THR A 238 -1.99 -13.42 -4.01
C THR A 238 -2.56 -14.82 -4.25
N ASP A 239 -2.73 -15.18 -5.51
CA ASP A 239 -3.09 -16.54 -5.92
C ASP A 239 -2.13 -17.55 -5.27
N TYR A 240 -2.67 -18.49 -4.48
CA TYR A 240 -1.85 -19.41 -3.71
C TYR A 240 -0.93 -20.26 -4.60
N GLU A 241 -1.23 -20.48 -5.88
CA GLU A 241 -0.39 -21.27 -6.79
C GLU A 241 0.95 -20.59 -7.12
N LYS A 242 0.98 -19.26 -6.95
CA LYS A 242 2.18 -18.43 -7.13
C LYS A 242 3.02 -18.31 -5.85
N VAL A 243 2.45 -18.68 -4.70
CA VAL A 243 3.12 -18.58 -3.40
C VAL A 243 3.83 -19.89 -3.08
N GLN A 244 5.07 -19.78 -2.58
CA GLN A 244 5.90 -20.90 -2.15
C GLN A 244 6.07 -20.90 -0.61
N GLY A 245 6.44 -22.06 -0.07
CA GLY A 245 6.67 -22.26 1.35
C GLY A 245 5.41 -22.23 2.21
N GLN A 246 5.61 -22.08 3.51
CA GLN A 246 4.58 -22.12 4.54
C GLN A 246 3.59 -20.96 4.45
N SER A 247 3.99 -19.82 3.88
CA SER A 247 3.09 -18.67 3.65
C SER A 247 1.97 -18.96 2.63
N GLN A 248 2.14 -19.98 1.78
CA GLN A 248 1.10 -20.43 0.86
C GLN A 248 -0.17 -20.87 1.63
N GLN A 249 0.01 -21.42 2.83
CA GLN A 249 -1.09 -21.88 3.67
C GLN A 249 -2.09 -20.76 3.98
N VAL A 250 -1.59 -19.55 4.26
CA VAL A 250 -2.41 -18.37 4.60
C VAL A 250 -3.18 -17.90 3.38
N ASN A 251 -2.54 -17.84 2.21
CA ASN A 251 -3.18 -17.44 0.96
C ASN A 251 -4.27 -18.44 0.56
N TYR A 252 -3.98 -19.74 0.62
CA TYR A 252 -4.96 -20.79 0.34
C TYR A 252 -6.17 -20.71 1.28
N MET A 253 -5.92 -20.58 2.59
CA MET A 253 -6.97 -20.47 3.60
C MET A 253 -7.90 -19.30 3.28
N PHE A 254 -7.36 -18.10 3.07
CA PHE A 254 -8.20 -16.95 2.74
C PHE A 254 -8.82 -17.04 1.36
N GLU A 255 -8.26 -17.75 0.40
CA GLU A 255 -8.92 -17.91 -0.89
C GLU A 255 -10.16 -18.83 -0.76
N LYS A 256 -10.02 -19.96 -0.05
CA LYS A 256 -11.08 -20.97 0.06
C LYS A 256 -12.16 -20.66 1.10
N MET A 257 -11.85 -19.85 2.11
CA MET A 257 -12.78 -19.53 3.20
C MET A 257 -14.08 -18.86 2.73
N GLU A 258 -15.25 -19.24 3.22
CA GLU A 258 -16.49 -18.59 2.79
C GLU A 258 -16.64 -17.12 3.28
N LYS A 259 -17.47 -16.32 2.59
CA LYS A 259 -17.76 -14.90 2.95
C LYS A 259 -18.18 -14.78 4.41
N LYS A 260 -19.16 -15.57 4.84
CA LYS A 260 -19.71 -15.52 6.21
C LYS A 260 -18.68 -15.95 7.25
N THR A 261 -17.88 -16.98 6.95
CA THR A 261 -16.80 -17.47 7.82
C THR A 261 -15.72 -16.42 8.03
N LEU A 262 -15.21 -15.80 6.96
CA LEU A 262 -14.20 -14.75 7.07
C LEU A 262 -14.68 -13.54 7.88
N ASN A 263 -15.91 -13.07 7.63
CA ASN A 263 -16.48 -11.97 8.42
C ASN A 263 -16.66 -12.36 9.90
N THR A 264 -17.06 -13.62 10.17
CA THR A 264 -17.22 -14.10 11.55
C THR A 264 -15.89 -14.12 12.30
N ILE A 265 -14.81 -14.61 11.69
CA ILE A 265 -13.47 -14.61 12.30
C ILE A 265 -12.97 -13.19 12.52
N ALA A 266 -13.16 -12.30 11.53
CA ALA A 266 -12.76 -10.89 11.65
C ALA A 266 -13.46 -10.23 12.85
N VAL A 267 -14.78 -10.38 12.97
CA VAL A 267 -15.55 -9.87 14.10
C VAL A 267 -15.09 -10.49 15.42
N LYS A 268 -14.94 -11.81 15.48
CA LYS A 268 -14.50 -12.52 16.69
C LYS A 268 -13.18 -11.96 17.20
N TYR A 269 -12.16 -11.95 16.33
CA TYR A 269 -10.81 -11.51 16.68
C TYR A 269 -10.78 -10.04 17.09
N LEU A 270 -11.46 -9.16 16.34
CA LEU A 270 -11.52 -7.72 16.64
C LEU A 270 -12.21 -7.42 17.97
N TRP A 271 -13.30 -8.12 18.28
CA TRP A 271 -14.04 -7.89 19.51
C TRP A 271 -13.32 -8.43 20.73
N GLU A 272 -12.62 -9.56 20.61
CA GLU A 272 -11.71 -10.05 21.66
C GLU A 272 -10.57 -9.05 21.89
N LEU A 273 -9.98 -8.52 20.81
CA LEU A 273 -8.93 -7.52 20.89
C LEU A 273 -9.43 -6.20 21.52
N LYS A 274 -10.66 -5.77 21.18
CA LYS A 274 -11.32 -4.60 21.77
C LYS A 274 -11.59 -4.77 23.28
N GLN A 275 -11.92 -5.99 23.72
CA GLN A 275 -12.14 -6.26 25.14
C GLN A 275 -10.83 -6.16 25.94
N GLU A 276 -9.71 -6.50 25.32
CA GLU A 276 -8.38 -6.38 25.91
C GLU A 276 -7.86 -4.93 25.89
N PHE A 277 -8.03 -4.22 24.77
CA PHE A 277 -7.57 -2.84 24.57
C PHE A 277 -8.74 -1.85 24.54
N LYS A 278 -9.42 -1.70 25.67
CA LYS A 278 -10.70 -0.95 25.79
C LYS A 278 -10.62 0.53 25.42
N ASP A 279 -9.47 1.16 25.63
CA ASP A 279 -9.25 2.59 25.40
C ASP A 279 -8.75 2.89 23.96
N ASP A 280 -8.57 1.85 23.12
CA ASP A 280 -8.10 2.03 21.76
C ASP A 280 -9.26 2.34 20.81
N GLU A 281 -9.37 3.62 20.43
CA GLU A 281 -10.43 4.11 19.55
C GLU A 281 -10.37 3.50 18.15
N PHE A 282 -9.17 3.25 17.61
CA PHE A 282 -9.01 2.65 16.30
C PHE A 282 -9.58 1.23 16.29
N ILE A 283 -9.14 0.38 17.22
CA ILE A 283 -9.65 -1.01 17.37
C ILE A 283 -11.17 -0.99 17.59
N ALA A 284 -11.67 -0.09 18.45
CA ALA A 284 -13.10 0.04 18.69
C ALA A 284 -13.89 0.42 17.43
N THR A 285 -13.35 1.28 16.58
CA THR A 285 -13.95 1.72 15.32
C THR A 285 -14.04 0.57 14.33
N ILE A 286 -12.93 -0.10 14.04
CA ILE A 286 -12.91 -1.20 13.06
C ILE A 286 -13.67 -2.44 13.56
N ALA A 287 -13.74 -2.69 14.86
CA ALA A 287 -14.56 -3.77 15.43
C ALA A 287 -16.07 -3.52 15.23
N LYS A 288 -16.52 -2.26 15.38
CA LYS A 288 -17.90 -1.86 15.12
C LYS A 288 -18.23 -1.95 13.63
N ASP A 289 -17.34 -1.46 12.77
CA ASP A 289 -17.51 -1.56 11.31
C ASP A 289 -17.56 -3.01 10.83
N ALA A 290 -16.66 -3.88 11.33
CA ALA A 290 -16.66 -5.31 11.01
C ALA A 290 -17.97 -6.01 11.40
N LEU A 291 -18.54 -5.68 12.57
CA LEU A 291 -19.82 -6.25 13.01
C LEU A 291 -20.98 -5.75 12.15
N HIS A 292 -21.00 -4.46 11.83
CA HIS A 292 -21.97 -3.89 10.89
C HIS A 292 -21.88 -4.62 9.54
N GLU A 293 -20.67 -4.76 9.01
CA GLU A 293 -20.40 -5.42 7.74
C GLU A 293 -20.88 -6.89 7.74
N LEU A 294 -20.57 -7.67 8.78
CA LEU A 294 -21.04 -9.06 8.91
C LEU A 294 -22.56 -9.16 8.77
N VAL A 295 -23.30 -8.26 9.43
CA VAL A 295 -24.78 -8.25 9.40
C VAL A 295 -25.32 -7.78 8.04
N MET A 296 -24.70 -6.76 7.46
CA MET A 296 -25.17 -6.12 6.23
C MET A 296 -24.82 -6.93 4.98
N GLU A 297 -23.61 -7.46 4.90
CA GLU A 297 -23.06 -8.09 3.70
C GLU A 297 -23.19 -9.61 3.68
N SER A 298 -23.09 -10.25 4.85
CA SER A 298 -23.25 -11.71 4.95
C SER A 298 -24.67 -12.11 5.34
N GLY A 299 -25.55 -11.14 5.63
CA GLY A 299 -26.91 -11.40 6.11
C GLY A 299 -26.97 -12.12 7.46
N ALA A 300 -25.86 -12.13 8.20
CA ALA A 300 -25.75 -12.86 9.45
C ALA A 300 -26.72 -12.29 10.50
N ARG A 301 -27.33 -13.19 11.28
CA ARG A 301 -28.22 -12.86 12.38
C ARG A 301 -27.68 -13.47 13.67
N LYS A 302 -28.08 -12.87 14.78
CA LYS A 302 -27.88 -13.34 16.13
C LYS A 302 -28.42 -14.75 16.32
N LEU A 303 -29.49 -15.11 15.62
CA LEU A 303 -30.05 -16.46 15.64
C LEU A 303 -29.19 -17.49 14.90
N ASP A 304 -28.32 -17.06 14.00
CA ASP A 304 -27.35 -17.93 13.33
C ASP A 304 -26.26 -18.39 14.31
N TYR A 305 -26.12 -17.70 15.44
CA TYR A 305 -25.12 -17.99 16.47
C TYR A 305 -25.78 -18.49 17.76
N LYS A 306 -25.13 -19.45 18.42
CA LYS A 306 -25.56 -20.05 19.68
C LYS A 306 -24.90 -19.34 20.86
N LYS A 307 -25.64 -19.25 21.96
CA LYS A 307 -25.20 -18.61 23.21
C LYS A 307 -24.41 -19.55 24.13
N ALA A 308 -24.47 -20.86 23.89
CA ALA A 308 -23.78 -21.88 24.67
C ALA A 308 -23.62 -23.16 23.84
N PHE A 309 -22.58 -23.94 24.13
CA PHE A 309 -22.46 -25.31 23.63
C PHE A 309 -23.52 -26.22 24.24
N PRO A 310 -24.02 -27.23 23.50
CA PRO A 310 -24.83 -28.27 24.10
C PRO A 310 -23.98 -29.03 25.14
N ILE A 311 -24.48 -29.09 26.37
CA ILE A 311 -23.92 -29.97 27.40
C ILE A 311 -24.29 -31.40 26.99
N ILE A 312 -23.30 -32.20 26.59
CA ILE A 312 -23.50 -33.63 26.37
C ILE A 312 -23.47 -34.28 27.76
N GLU A 313 -24.65 -34.60 28.32
CA GLU A 313 -24.76 -35.52 29.44
C GLU A 313 -24.43 -36.92 28.93
N ASP A 314 -23.34 -37.49 29.44
CA ASP A 314 -22.76 -38.75 29.00
C ASP A 314 -23.54 -39.93 29.59
N GLU A 315 -24.79 -40.14 29.14
CA GLU A 315 -25.53 -41.36 29.45
C GLU A 315 -25.06 -42.48 28.51
N ASN A 316 -24.16 -43.32 29.04
CA ASN A 316 -23.61 -44.58 28.49
C ASN A 316 -22.26 -44.46 27.75
N ALA A 317 -21.17 -44.39 28.52
CA ALA A 317 -19.84 -44.73 28.03
C ALA A 317 -19.63 -46.27 28.07
N PRO A 318 -19.39 -46.95 26.93
CA PRO A 318 -18.80 -48.28 26.94
C PRO A 318 -17.28 -48.20 27.12
N THR A 319 -16.75 -49.24 27.73
CA THR A 319 -15.37 -49.43 28.19
C THR A 319 -14.29 -49.27 27.11
N LYS A 320 -13.14 -48.74 27.56
CA LYS A 320 -11.86 -48.61 26.88
C LYS A 320 -11.51 -49.80 25.98
N ASP A 321 -11.19 -49.51 24.72
CA ASP A 321 -9.97 -50.05 24.13
C ASP A 321 -9.30 -49.05 23.16
N SER A 322 -8.00 -49.22 23.05
CA SER A 322 -6.95 -48.29 22.61
C SER A 322 -7.09 -47.60 21.23
N SER A 323 -7.07 -46.27 21.24
CA SER A 323 -6.25 -45.38 20.40
C SER A 323 -6.41 -43.95 20.92
N ASN A 324 -5.31 -43.21 21.09
CA ASN A 324 -5.29 -41.83 21.57
C ASN A 324 -5.96 -40.91 20.55
N ILE A 325 -7.29 -40.84 20.64
CA ILE A 325 -8.14 -39.92 19.90
C ILE A 325 -8.84 -39.11 20.98
N SER A 326 -8.55 -37.81 21.02
CA SER A 326 -9.17 -36.88 21.95
C SER A 326 -10.70 -36.93 21.73
N ARG A 327 -11.48 -36.71 22.79
CA ARG A 327 -12.96 -36.64 22.71
C ARG A 327 -13.43 -35.65 21.62
N TYR A 328 -12.60 -34.67 21.30
CA TYR A 328 -12.77 -33.67 20.25
C TYR A 328 -12.61 -34.22 18.81
N ASP A 329 -11.71 -35.16 18.57
CA ASP A 329 -11.48 -35.75 17.24
C ASP A 329 -12.70 -36.56 16.76
N ARG A 330 -13.55 -37.02 17.68
CA ARG A 330 -14.82 -37.69 17.35
C ARG A 330 -15.90 -36.73 16.85
N ILE A 331 -15.85 -35.45 17.24
CA ILE A 331 -16.83 -34.43 16.85
C ILE A 331 -16.50 -33.89 15.46
N ILE A 332 -15.21 -33.75 15.12
CA ILE A 332 -14.72 -33.31 13.80
C ILE A 332 -15.17 -34.25 12.67
N LYS A 333 -15.41 -35.54 12.96
CA LYS A 333 -15.86 -36.52 11.96
C LYS A 333 -17.31 -36.38 11.51
N ASN A 334 -18.13 -35.56 12.17
CA ASN A 334 -19.59 -35.52 11.94
C ASN A 334 -20.13 -34.19 11.38
N SER A 335 -19.30 -33.17 11.12
CA SER A 335 -19.77 -31.89 10.57
C SER A 335 -19.39 -31.74 9.09
N GLU A 336 -20.22 -32.29 8.20
CA GLU A 336 -20.09 -32.13 6.74
C GLU A 336 -20.77 -30.86 6.20
N THR A 337 -20.98 -29.81 7.02
CA THR A 337 -21.53 -28.53 6.54
C THR A 337 -20.86 -27.31 7.17
N THR A 338 -20.45 -26.34 6.34
CA THR A 338 -19.84 -25.05 6.72
C THR A 338 -20.72 -24.19 7.64
N GLU A 339 -22.05 -24.36 7.57
CA GLU A 339 -22.99 -23.66 8.45
C GLU A 339 -22.85 -24.03 9.93
N ASP A 340 -22.37 -25.23 10.27
CA ASP A 340 -22.24 -25.65 11.68
C ASP A 340 -21.00 -25.04 12.38
N GLU A 341 -19.95 -24.71 11.63
CA GLU A 341 -18.65 -24.30 12.16
C GLU A 341 -18.70 -22.95 12.89
N ILE A 342 -19.42 -21.99 12.31
CA ILE A 342 -19.47 -20.61 12.82
C ILE A 342 -20.50 -20.40 13.93
N LYS A 343 -21.41 -21.37 14.16
CA LYS A 343 -22.56 -21.21 15.07
C LYS A 343 -22.13 -20.81 16.48
N TYR A 344 -20.97 -21.27 16.93
CA TYR A 344 -20.53 -21.03 18.31
C TYR A 344 -19.44 -19.96 18.45
N ALA A 345 -19.06 -19.30 17.34
CA ALA A 345 -17.98 -18.31 17.32
C ALA A 345 -18.17 -17.12 18.29
N PHE A 346 -19.41 -16.78 18.63
CA PHE A 346 -19.75 -15.63 19.48
C PHE A 346 -20.24 -16.00 20.89
N VAL A 347 -20.08 -17.25 21.33
CA VAL A 347 -20.51 -17.68 22.69
C VAL A 347 -19.98 -16.75 23.78
N ASN A 348 -18.69 -16.41 23.73
CA ASN A 348 -18.07 -15.50 24.70
C ASN A 348 -18.52 -14.05 24.49
N LEU A 349 -18.68 -13.62 23.23
CA LEU A 349 -19.07 -12.24 22.90
C LEU A 349 -20.53 -11.93 23.29
N PHE A 350 -21.41 -12.93 23.35
CA PHE A 350 -22.78 -12.74 23.82
C PHE A 350 -22.89 -12.44 25.32
N GLN A 351 -21.80 -12.52 26.08
CA GLN A 351 -21.75 -12.03 27.46
C GLN A 351 -21.54 -10.51 27.52
N ASN A 352 -21.16 -9.87 26.40
CA ASN A 352 -20.92 -8.44 26.30
C ASN A 352 -22.21 -7.70 25.90
N GLU A 353 -22.67 -6.75 26.72
CA GLU A 353 -23.89 -5.98 26.47
C GLU A 353 -23.78 -5.10 25.22
N GLU A 354 -22.66 -4.40 25.03
CA GLU A 354 -22.42 -3.55 23.86
C GLU A 354 -22.49 -4.35 22.55
N PHE A 355 -21.90 -5.55 22.52
CA PHE A 355 -21.97 -6.45 21.37
C PHE A 355 -23.42 -6.85 21.06
N ASN A 356 -24.18 -7.22 22.09
CA ASN A 356 -25.58 -7.60 21.96
C ASN A 356 -26.44 -6.45 21.43
N ASP A 357 -26.22 -5.23 21.92
CA ASP A 357 -26.99 -4.06 21.50
C ASP A 357 -26.68 -3.67 20.07
N LEU A 358 -25.40 -3.70 19.67
CA LEU A 358 -24.99 -3.38 18.31
C LEU A 358 -25.47 -4.41 17.29
N ILE A 359 -25.33 -5.71 17.55
CA ILE A 359 -25.83 -6.73 16.60
C ILE A 359 -27.36 -6.60 16.42
N ASN A 360 -28.11 -6.39 17.51
CA ASN A 360 -29.55 -6.15 17.45
C ASN A 360 -29.90 -4.88 16.65
N LYS A 361 -29.12 -3.81 16.81
CA LYS A 361 -29.29 -2.54 16.08
C LYS A 361 -29.10 -2.77 14.58
N TYR A 362 -27.97 -3.37 14.19
CA TYR A 362 -27.64 -3.60 12.78
C TYR A 362 -28.61 -4.58 12.11
N GLU A 363 -29.15 -5.57 12.83
CA GLU A 363 -30.21 -6.43 12.30
C GLU A 363 -31.49 -5.67 11.96
N LYS A 364 -31.91 -4.76 12.84
CA LYS A 364 -33.08 -3.90 12.57
C LYS A 364 -32.84 -3.03 11.35
N GLU A 365 -31.64 -2.46 11.21
CA GLU A 365 -31.24 -1.67 10.05
C GLU A 365 -31.25 -2.51 8.76
N TYR A 366 -30.71 -3.72 8.80
CA TYR A 366 -30.75 -4.65 7.66
C TYR A 366 -32.19 -4.97 7.24
N VAL A 367 -33.05 -5.35 8.19
CA VAL A 367 -34.46 -5.67 7.90
C VAL A 367 -35.18 -4.46 7.32
N GLY A 368 -34.88 -3.26 7.81
CA GLY A 368 -35.36 -2.00 7.24
C GLY A 368 -34.93 -1.80 5.79
N LYS A 369 -33.64 -2.00 5.47
CA LYS A 369 -33.13 -1.87 4.09
C LYS A 369 -33.76 -2.89 3.14
N VAL A 370 -33.87 -4.15 3.54
CA VAL A 370 -34.49 -5.19 2.70
C VAL A 370 -35.98 -4.90 2.45
N LYS A 371 -36.71 -4.41 3.44
CA LYS A 371 -38.13 -4.07 3.29
C LYS A 371 -38.39 -2.86 2.41
N ASN A 372 -37.51 -1.85 2.44
CA ASN A 372 -37.74 -0.58 1.74
C ASN A 372 -37.27 -0.58 0.28
N GLY A 373 -36.64 -1.65 -0.21
CA GLY A 373 -36.07 -1.71 -1.55
C GLY A 373 -34.85 -0.78 -1.69
N ASN A 374 -33.88 -1.17 -2.50
CA ASN A 374 -32.61 -0.47 -2.65
C ASN A 374 -32.78 0.93 -3.25
N ASP A 375 -33.01 1.95 -2.42
CA ASP A 375 -32.96 3.36 -2.81
C ASP A 375 -31.53 3.91 -2.62
N TYR A 376 -30.56 3.27 -3.28
CA TYR A 376 -29.19 3.77 -3.40
C TYR A 376 -29.05 4.55 -4.71
N ARG A 377 -29.63 5.75 -4.76
CA ARG A 377 -29.46 6.67 -5.90
C ARG A 377 -29.25 8.14 -5.50
N VAL A 378 -28.80 8.39 -4.27
CA VAL A 378 -28.75 9.75 -3.71
C VAL A 378 -27.36 10.41 -3.74
N GLU A 379 -26.25 9.66 -3.85
CA GLU A 379 -24.91 10.28 -3.72
C GLU A 379 -24.50 11.13 -4.94
N ASN A 380 -24.76 10.66 -6.17
CA ASN A 380 -24.32 11.37 -7.38
C ASN A 380 -25.06 12.69 -7.67
N THR A 381 -26.23 12.93 -7.05
CA THR A 381 -26.95 14.21 -7.18
C THR A 381 -26.50 15.25 -6.16
N SER A 382 -25.92 14.82 -5.03
CA SER A 382 -25.40 15.68 -3.96
C SER A 382 -24.11 16.41 -4.37
N GLU A 383 -23.13 15.70 -4.95
CA GLU A 383 -21.85 16.31 -5.35
C GLU A 383 -22.01 17.35 -6.47
N ARG A 384 -22.85 17.06 -7.47
CA ARG A 384 -23.17 18.01 -8.55
C ARG A 384 -23.88 19.27 -8.05
N LYS A 385 -24.67 19.18 -6.96
CA LYS A 385 -25.29 20.35 -6.30
C LYS A 385 -24.26 21.13 -5.46
N LYS A 386 -23.40 20.43 -4.71
CA LYS A 386 -22.32 21.04 -3.92
C LYS A 386 -21.31 21.81 -4.80
N ASN A 387 -20.96 21.27 -5.97
CA ASN A 387 -20.08 21.95 -6.94
C ASN A 387 -20.71 23.20 -7.58
N LYS A 388 -22.04 23.33 -7.59
CA LYS A 388 -22.73 24.50 -8.16
C LYS A 388 -22.99 25.63 -7.17
N ILE A 389 -23.08 25.34 -5.87
CA ILE A 389 -23.42 26.31 -4.81
C ILE A 389 -22.17 26.75 -4.02
N GLY A 390 -21.07 25.99 -4.12
CA GLY A 390 -19.88 26.18 -3.31
C GLY A 390 -19.95 25.36 -2.02
N ARG A 391 -18.79 24.95 -1.50
CA ARG A 391 -18.71 24.05 -0.33
C ARG A 391 -18.86 24.76 1.01
N ALA A 392 -18.32 25.97 1.12
CA ALA A 392 -18.34 26.82 2.31
C ALA A 392 -18.04 26.03 3.60
N LEU A 393 -16.79 25.59 3.73
CA LEU A 393 -16.37 24.66 4.78
C LEU A 393 -16.15 25.32 6.14
N GLY A 394 -15.95 26.65 6.19
CA GLY A 394 -15.71 27.37 7.43
C GLY A 394 -14.39 27.01 8.12
N ILE A 395 -13.39 26.60 7.36
CA ILE A 395 -12.09 26.13 7.87
C ILE A 395 -11.09 27.27 7.86
N ASP A 396 -10.49 27.53 9.02
CA ASP A 396 -9.53 28.62 9.21
C ASP A 396 -8.08 28.22 8.98
N LYS A 397 -7.74 26.95 9.21
CA LYS A 397 -6.35 26.45 9.17
C LYS A 397 -6.23 25.14 8.40
N VAL A 398 -5.32 25.11 7.43
CA VAL A 398 -5.07 23.94 6.56
C VAL A 398 -3.58 23.67 6.42
N VAL A 399 -3.21 22.39 6.38
CA VAL A 399 -1.89 21.96 5.94
C VAL A 399 -1.96 21.47 4.51
N MET A 400 -1.20 22.08 3.59
CA MET A 400 -1.11 21.63 2.21
C MET A 400 0.14 20.77 2.01
N VAL A 401 -0.08 19.54 1.56
CA VAL A 401 0.94 18.50 1.42
C VAL A 401 1.39 18.43 -0.03
N SER A 402 2.68 18.66 -0.24
CA SER A 402 3.41 18.61 -1.51
C SER A 402 2.65 19.22 -2.70
N PRO A 403 2.33 20.53 -2.68
CA PRO A 403 1.75 21.19 -3.85
C PRO A 403 2.60 20.93 -5.09
N ASN A 404 1.99 20.44 -6.16
CA ASN A 404 2.74 19.93 -7.31
C ASN A 404 2.36 20.61 -8.62
N TYR A 405 3.35 20.89 -9.46
CA TYR A 405 3.13 21.40 -10.80
C TYR A 405 3.87 20.51 -11.81
N LYS A 406 3.20 20.12 -12.89
CA LYS A 406 3.80 19.33 -13.96
C LYS A 406 3.44 19.85 -15.34
N ARG A 407 4.43 19.97 -16.21
CA ARG A 407 4.22 20.27 -17.63
C ARG A 407 4.55 19.07 -18.51
N ILE A 408 3.59 18.69 -19.33
CA ILE A 408 3.66 17.51 -20.19
C ILE A 408 3.41 17.94 -21.65
N ASP A 409 4.31 17.58 -22.54
CA ASP A 409 4.24 17.80 -23.99
C ASP A 409 4.08 16.45 -24.70
N LEU A 410 2.81 16.04 -24.88
CA LEU A 410 2.41 14.78 -25.51
C LEU A 410 2.83 14.69 -27.00
N ARG A 411 3.39 15.76 -27.57
CA ARG A 411 3.92 15.78 -28.94
C ARG A 411 5.34 15.22 -29.02
N LYS A 412 6.03 15.09 -27.88
CA LYS A 412 7.40 14.59 -27.75
C LYS A 412 7.39 13.14 -27.30
N LYS A 413 8.46 12.41 -27.66
CA LYS A 413 8.65 11.02 -27.23
C LYS A 413 8.80 10.90 -25.71
N ILE A 414 9.55 11.81 -25.10
CA ILE A 414 9.52 12.05 -23.66
C ILE A 414 8.62 13.24 -23.41
N SER A 415 7.49 12.97 -22.78
CA SER A 415 6.40 13.92 -22.68
C SER A 415 6.62 14.91 -21.52
N GLU A 416 7.07 14.47 -20.36
CA GLU A 416 7.27 15.35 -19.20
C GLU A 416 8.46 16.32 -19.38
N GLN A 417 8.28 17.59 -19.01
CA GLN A 417 9.30 18.64 -19.07
C GLN A 417 9.88 18.91 -17.68
N TYR A 418 10.58 17.94 -17.08
CA TYR A 418 11.05 17.95 -15.69
C TYR A 418 11.66 19.28 -15.23
N VAL A 419 12.66 19.83 -15.93
CA VAL A 419 13.32 21.10 -15.55
C VAL A 419 12.33 22.28 -15.48
N PHE A 420 11.38 22.32 -16.43
CA PHE A 420 10.36 23.36 -16.43
C PHE A 420 9.32 23.11 -15.33
N SER A 421 8.94 21.85 -15.10
CA SER A 421 8.02 21.47 -14.02
C SER A 421 8.56 21.88 -12.65
N GLU A 422 9.83 21.58 -12.37
CA GLU A 422 10.46 21.93 -11.08
C GLU A 422 10.56 23.44 -10.87
N SER A 423 10.99 24.20 -11.89
CA SER A 423 11.04 25.67 -11.77
C SER A 423 9.66 26.30 -11.55
N ARG A 424 8.60 25.79 -12.19
CA ARG A 424 7.22 26.28 -11.97
C ARG A 424 6.58 25.81 -10.66
N LYS A 425 7.13 24.79 -10.00
CA LYS A 425 6.60 24.30 -8.74
C LYS A 425 6.81 25.30 -7.61
N GLU A 426 7.93 26.02 -7.59
CA GLU A 426 8.17 27.12 -6.64
C GLU A 426 7.14 28.24 -6.81
N ASP A 427 6.87 28.66 -8.05
CA ASP A 427 5.82 29.63 -8.36
C ASP A 427 4.46 29.15 -7.86
N PHE A 428 4.12 27.89 -8.10
CA PHE A 428 2.85 27.29 -7.65
C PHE A 428 2.70 27.32 -6.12
N ILE A 429 3.77 26.99 -5.38
CA ILE A 429 3.80 27.10 -3.91
C ILE A 429 3.57 28.54 -3.46
N SER A 430 4.29 29.51 -4.04
CA SER A 430 4.14 30.93 -3.69
C SER A 430 2.72 31.45 -3.92
N VAL A 431 2.05 30.99 -4.98
CA VAL A 431 0.68 31.40 -5.29
C VAL A 431 -0.31 30.82 -4.29
N ASN A 432 -0.09 29.60 -3.79
CA ASN A 432 -0.90 29.04 -2.71
C ASN A 432 -0.80 29.90 -1.44
N GLU A 433 0.40 30.31 -1.04
CA GLU A 433 0.61 31.19 0.12
C GLU A 433 -0.07 32.55 -0.04
N ILE A 434 0.08 33.18 -1.21
CA ILE A 434 -0.53 34.49 -1.51
C ILE A 434 -2.07 34.38 -1.46
N CYS A 435 -2.64 33.36 -2.09
CA CYS A 435 -4.09 33.18 -2.13
C CYS A 435 -4.66 32.87 -0.76
N ALA A 436 -4.04 31.96 0.01
CA ALA A 436 -4.47 31.66 1.37
C ALA A 436 -4.45 32.90 2.29
N LYS A 437 -3.38 33.71 2.20
CA LYS A 437 -3.27 34.97 2.94
C LYS A 437 -4.38 35.96 2.57
N LYS A 438 -4.72 36.07 1.28
CA LYS A 438 -5.80 36.95 0.80
C LYS A 438 -7.17 36.52 1.29
N THR A 439 -7.42 35.23 1.39
CA THR A 439 -8.70 34.68 1.88
C THR A 439 -8.74 34.55 3.40
N GLY A 440 -7.64 34.80 4.11
CA GLY A 440 -7.58 34.68 5.58
C GLY A 440 -7.57 33.23 6.09
N VAL A 441 -7.01 32.30 5.30
CA VAL A 441 -6.73 30.92 5.71
C VAL A 441 -5.29 30.84 6.21
N GLU A 442 -5.08 30.35 7.42
CA GLU A 442 -3.76 29.99 7.94
C GLU A 442 -3.27 28.75 7.20
N LEU A 443 -2.23 28.92 6.39
CA LEU A 443 -1.67 27.86 5.55
C LEU A 443 -0.32 27.42 6.09
N ASN A 444 -0.17 26.12 6.33
CA ASN A 444 1.13 25.48 6.50
C ASN A 444 1.43 24.62 5.28
N ILE A 445 2.63 24.70 4.71
CA ILE A 445 3.02 23.89 3.55
C ILE A 445 4.09 22.91 3.97
N ILE A 446 3.87 21.63 3.68
CA ILE A 446 4.87 20.58 3.78
C ILE A 446 5.24 20.19 2.35
N SER A 447 6.47 20.47 1.92
CA SER A 447 6.91 20.22 0.54
C SER A 447 8.26 19.51 0.51
N ASN A 448 8.44 18.63 -0.47
CA ASN A 448 9.74 18.05 -0.80
C ASN A 448 10.64 18.98 -1.62
N THR A 449 10.17 20.19 -1.98
CA THR A 449 11.00 21.21 -2.63
C THR A 449 12.10 21.71 -1.68
N TYR A 450 11.82 21.77 -0.38
CA TYR A 450 12.76 22.23 0.65
C TYR A 450 12.89 21.14 1.72
N PHE A 451 14.00 20.39 1.70
CA PHE A 451 14.30 19.43 2.75
C PHE A 451 14.79 20.16 4.00
N GLU A 452 13.85 20.62 4.83
CA GLU A 452 14.16 21.41 6.01
C GLU A 452 14.59 20.56 7.22
N SER A 453 13.99 19.37 7.39
CA SER A 453 14.34 18.44 8.47
C SER A 453 13.85 17.01 8.19
N THR A 454 14.47 16.03 8.86
CA THR A 454 14.02 14.63 8.87
C THR A 454 12.59 14.50 9.39
N GLU A 455 12.21 15.32 10.37
CA GLU A 455 10.87 15.27 10.97
C GLU A 455 9.79 15.67 9.96
N LYS A 456 9.98 16.79 9.24
CA LYS A 456 9.04 17.21 8.18
C LYS A 456 8.98 16.20 7.03
N TYR A 457 10.10 15.56 6.69
CA TYR A 457 10.13 14.49 5.70
C TYR A 457 9.27 13.29 6.14
N ASN A 458 9.39 12.87 7.41
CA ASN A 458 8.62 11.76 7.95
C ASN A 458 7.11 12.09 7.98
N ASP A 459 6.73 13.29 8.41
CA ASP A 459 5.32 13.74 8.37
C ASP A 459 4.75 13.68 6.94
N MET A 460 5.54 14.17 5.97
CA MET A 460 5.15 14.15 4.55
C MET A 460 4.98 12.74 4.02
N SER A 461 5.91 11.83 4.34
CA SER A 461 5.83 10.42 3.93
C SER A 461 4.55 9.80 4.46
N LEU A 462 4.28 9.96 5.75
CA LEU A 462 3.11 9.41 6.40
C LEU A 462 1.79 9.95 5.82
N LEU A 463 1.72 11.25 5.52
CA LEU A 463 0.56 11.87 4.89
C LEU A 463 0.34 11.35 3.46
N ASN A 464 1.41 11.22 2.67
CA ASN A 464 1.31 10.67 1.33
C ASN A 464 0.95 9.19 1.32
N GLU A 465 1.45 8.41 2.28
CA GLU A 465 1.06 7.01 2.50
C GLU A 465 -0.44 6.91 2.84
N TRP A 466 -0.93 7.75 3.75
CA TRP A 466 -2.35 7.84 4.08
C TRP A 466 -3.20 8.16 2.85
N MET A 467 -2.76 9.12 2.03
CA MET A 467 -3.49 9.50 0.81
C MET A 467 -3.47 8.39 -0.24
N SER A 468 -2.34 7.70 -0.38
CA SER A 468 -2.23 6.53 -1.27
C SER A 468 -3.18 5.43 -0.84
N GLU A 469 -3.17 5.06 0.45
CA GLU A 469 -4.08 4.06 1.02
C GLU A 469 -5.54 4.45 0.75
N ARG A 470 -5.89 5.73 0.93
CA ARG A 470 -7.24 6.24 0.63
C ARG A 470 -7.66 6.02 -0.81
N PHE A 471 -6.80 6.34 -1.76
CA PHE A 471 -7.12 6.18 -3.19
C PHE A 471 -7.16 4.71 -3.60
N ASP A 472 -6.27 3.92 -3.03
CA ASP A 472 -6.12 2.50 -3.32
C ASP A 472 -7.35 1.67 -2.95
N HIS A 473 -8.05 2.05 -1.88
CA HIS A 473 -9.32 1.42 -1.50
C HIS A 473 -10.51 1.80 -2.40
N HIS A 474 -10.36 2.78 -3.30
CA HIS A 474 -11.40 3.22 -4.23
C HIS A 474 -12.74 3.48 -3.52
N ASN A 475 -13.76 2.69 -3.86
CA ASN A 475 -15.14 2.74 -3.34
C ASN A 475 -15.42 1.72 -2.23
N ILE A 476 -14.41 0.98 -1.77
CA ILE A 476 -14.58 0.08 -0.63
C ILE A 476 -14.60 0.92 0.63
N HIS A 477 -15.68 0.84 1.40
CA HIS A 477 -15.81 1.56 2.67
C HIS A 477 -14.95 0.88 3.74
N ILE A 478 -13.67 1.23 3.81
CA ILE A 478 -12.72 0.69 4.78
C ILE A 478 -12.04 1.86 5.50
N TYR A 479 -11.91 1.75 6.83
CA TYR A 479 -11.08 2.68 7.60
C TYR A 479 -9.61 2.37 7.33
N PRO A 480 -8.76 3.38 7.03
CA PRO A 480 -7.36 3.16 6.68
C PRO A 480 -6.56 2.72 7.90
N TYR A 481 -5.56 1.89 7.68
CA TYR A 481 -4.59 1.48 8.68
C TYR A 481 -3.78 2.68 9.18
N CYS A 482 -3.46 3.61 8.28
CA CYS A 482 -2.68 4.79 8.62
C CYS A 482 -3.35 5.70 9.67
N LYS A 483 -4.65 5.50 9.99
CA LYS A 483 -5.31 6.23 11.11
C LYS A 483 -4.57 6.05 12.44
N LEU A 484 -3.87 4.94 12.63
CA LEU A 484 -3.02 4.71 13.82
C LEU A 484 -1.96 5.80 14.05
N PHE A 485 -1.63 6.59 13.03
CA PHE A 485 -0.54 7.57 13.05
C PHE A 485 -0.99 9.01 12.77
N THR A 486 -2.27 9.24 12.39
CA THR A 486 -2.74 10.57 11.98
C THR A 486 -3.14 11.48 13.12
N ASP A 487 -3.51 10.95 14.28
CA ASP A 487 -3.92 11.76 15.45
C ASP A 487 -2.78 12.63 15.98
N ASP A 488 -1.54 12.12 15.93
CA ASP A 488 -0.36 12.86 16.34
C ASP A 488 -0.03 14.00 15.35
N LEU A 489 -0.26 13.78 14.05
CA LEU A 489 -0.13 14.82 13.03
C LEU A 489 -1.17 15.93 13.24
N ALA A 490 -2.43 15.56 13.50
CA ALA A 490 -3.49 16.53 13.73
C ALA A 490 -3.18 17.45 14.94
N LYS A 491 -2.70 16.87 16.04
CA LYS A 491 -2.24 17.62 17.23
C LYS A 491 -1.04 18.52 16.91
N LYS A 492 -0.01 17.96 16.24
CA LYS A 492 1.24 18.66 15.90
C LYS A 492 1.01 19.90 15.05
N TYR A 493 0.13 19.83 14.06
CA TYR A 493 -0.20 20.95 13.19
C TYR A 493 -1.39 21.79 13.68
N SER A 494 -2.03 21.38 14.78
CA SER A 494 -3.22 22.03 15.38
C SER A 494 -4.37 22.20 14.39
N THR A 495 -4.58 21.20 13.53
CA THR A 495 -5.70 21.13 12.58
C THR A 495 -5.90 19.68 12.13
N ASN A 496 -7.14 19.29 11.85
CA ASN A 496 -7.45 17.99 11.25
C ASN A 496 -7.46 18.05 9.72
N TYR A 497 -7.31 19.25 9.14
CA TYR A 497 -7.56 19.51 7.73
C TYR A 497 -6.28 19.54 6.92
N PHE A 498 -6.11 18.51 6.09
CA PHE A 498 -4.96 18.35 5.21
C PHE A 498 -5.41 18.34 3.75
N GLY A 499 -4.61 18.95 2.88
CA GLY A 499 -4.94 19.11 1.47
C GLY A 499 -3.82 18.67 0.53
N TRP A 500 -4.20 18.14 -0.61
CA TRP A 500 -3.30 17.85 -1.73
C TRP A 500 -3.78 18.63 -2.93
N THR A 501 -2.87 19.37 -3.56
CA THR A 501 -3.22 20.17 -4.74
C THR A 501 -2.14 20.11 -5.79
N GLY A 502 -2.55 20.21 -7.04
CA GLY A 502 -1.60 20.33 -8.12
C GLY A 502 -2.21 20.82 -9.42
N MET A 503 -1.32 21.18 -10.35
CA MET A 503 -1.68 21.68 -11.67
C MET A 503 -0.86 20.99 -12.76
N TYR A 504 -1.55 20.45 -13.76
CA TYR A 504 -0.96 19.85 -14.95
C TYR A 504 -1.18 20.74 -16.16
N SER A 505 -0.09 21.17 -16.82
CA SER A 505 -0.11 21.86 -18.10
C SER A 505 0.21 20.88 -19.23
N LEU A 506 -0.77 20.52 -20.05
CA LEU A 506 -0.61 19.60 -21.17
C LEU A 506 -0.49 20.36 -22.50
N ARG A 507 0.46 19.95 -23.35
CA ARG A 507 0.57 20.36 -24.76
C ARG A 507 0.32 19.16 -25.65
N ALA A 508 -0.70 19.25 -26.49
CA ALA A 508 -1.10 18.17 -27.38
C ALA A 508 -1.12 18.62 -28.85
N ARG A 509 -1.10 17.65 -29.76
CA ARG A 509 -1.44 17.90 -31.17
C ARG A 509 -2.95 18.08 -31.27
N LYS A 510 -3.39 18.94 -32.20
CA LYS A 510 -4.82 19.10 -32.49
C LYS A 510 -5.30 17.93 -33.34
N ASP A 511 -6.45 17.36 -32.99
CA ASP A 511 -6.97 16.15 -33.64
C ASP A 511 -7.94 16.43 -34.81
N LYS A 512 -7.76 17.56 -35.53
CA LYS A 512 -8.76 18.06 -36.50
C LYS A 512 -8.19 18.32 -37.89
N TRP A 513 -7.79 17.26 -38.59
CA TRP A 513 -7.43 17.29 -40.02
C TRP A 513 -8.51 17.90 -40.93
N GLY A 514 -9.79 17.79 -40.54
CA GLY A 514 -10.91 18.37 -41.29
C GLY A 514 -10.88 19.90 -41.39
N LEU A 515 -10.40 20.61 -40.37
CA LEU A 515 -10.27 22.08 -40.42
C LEU A 515 -9.14 22.53 -41.37
N ILE A 516 -8.07 21.74 -41.45
CA ILE A 516 -6.97 21.95 -42.39
C ILE A 516 -7.48 21.73 -43.82
N ALA A 517 -8.23 20.65 -44.05
CA ALA A 517 -8.86 20.37 -45.35
C ALA A 517 -9.83 21.48 -45.79
N VAL A 518 -10.66 22.00 -44.87
CA VAL A 518 -11.58 23.13 -45.15
C VAL A 518 -10.82 24.43 -45.43
N SER A 519 -9.73 24.72 -44.71
CA SER A 519 -8.91 25.91 -44.95
C SER A 519 -8.15 25.89 -46.27
N VAL A 520 -7.82 24.70 -46.80
CA VAL A 520 -7.26 24.52 -48.15
C VAL A 520 -8.34 24.67 -49.22
N ALA A 521 -9.58 24.24 -48.93
CA ALA A 521 -10.71 24.32 -49.87
C ALA A 521 -11.27 25.74 -50.07
N ILE A 522 -11.20 26.62 -49.05
CA ILE A 522 -11.79 27.98 -49.09
C ILE A 522 -10.84 29.04 -49.71
N TYR A 523 -10.19 28.72 -50.83
CA TYR A 523 -9.22 29.57 -51.55
C TYR A 523 -7.88 29.80 -50.82
N GLY A 524 -6.77 29.81 -51.56
CA GLY A 524 -5.38 29.71 -51.06
C GLY A 524 -4.92 30.71 -49.98
N ILE A 525 -5.71 31.72 -49.64
CA ILE A 525 -5.50 32.65 -48.50
C ILE A 525 -5.74 31.95 -47.14
N GLY A 526 -6.55 30.88 -47.10
CA GLY A 526 -6.76 30.07 -45.91
C GLY A 526 -5.59 29.15 -45.56
N ILE A 527 -4.66 28.91 -46.49
CA ILE A 527 -3.53 27.98 -46.30
C ILE A 527 -2.58 28.46 -45.19
N PRO A 528 -2.10 29.72 -45.15
CA PRO A 528 -1.29 30.21 -44.03
C PRO A 528 -1.99 30.07 -42.67
N LEU A 529 -3.30 30.33 -42.61
CA LEU A 529 -4.09 30.19 -41.37
C LEU A 529 -4.28 28.73 -40.98
N GLY A 530 -4.49 27.84 -41.95
CA GLY A 530 -4.58 26.39 -41.76
C GLY A 530 -3.27 25.79 -41.29
N ILE A 531 -2.14 26.18 -41.88
CA ILE A 531 -0.79 25.79 -41.46
C ILE A 531 -0.54 26.32 -40.05
N TYR A 532 -0.78 27.61 -39.79
CA TYR A 532 -0.65 28.19 -38.45
C TYR A 532 -1.50 27.44 -37.42
N TYR A 533 -2.74 27.10 -37.76
CA TYR A 533 -3.61 26.31 -36.89
C TYR A 533 -3.08 24.89 -36.65
N ALA A 534 -2.52 24.24 -37.68
CA ALA A 534 -1.97 22.88 -37.60
C ALA A 534 -0.68 22.81 -36.77
N VAL A 535 0.21 23.78 -36.91
CA VAL A 535 1.51 23.80 -36.21
C VAL A 535 1.40 24.33 -34.78
N THR A 536 0.34 25.10 -34.47
CA THR A 536 0.10 25.60 -33.12
C THR A 536 -0.44 24.49 -32.21
N PRO A 537 0.23 24.19 -31.08
CA PRO A 537 -0.24 23.16 -30.16
C PRO A 537 -1.53 23.56 -29.46
N GLU A 538 -2.32 22.56 -29.11
CA GLU A 538 -3.40 22.71 -28.15
C GLU A 538 -2.83 22.69 -26.73
N ASN A 539 -3.32 23.57 -25.86
CA ASN A 539 -2.88 23.63 -24.46
C ASN A 539 -4.09 23.34 -23.59
N HIS A 540 -3.87 22.52 -22.57
CA HIS A 540 -4.86 22.15 -21.58
C HIS A 540 -4.26 22.36 -20.20
N THR A 541 -5.03 22.93 -19.30
CA THR A 541 -4.66 23.08 -17.89
C THR A 541 -5.66 22.31 -17.06
N PHE A 542 -5.16 21.40 -16.23
CA PHE A 542 -5.93 20.64 -15.26
C PHE A 542 -5.46 21.03 -13.87
N TYR A 543 -6.39 21.40 -13.00
CA TYR A 543 -6.13 21.75 -11.61
C TYR A 543 -6.93 20.84 -10.70
N TYR A 544 -6.30 20.36 -9.62
CA TYR A 544 -7.01 19.58 -8.62
C TYR A 544 -6.70 20.06 -7.21
N THR A 545 -7.68 19.90 -6.32
CA THR A 545 -7.51 20.00 -4.88
C THR A 545 -8.36 18.94 -4.18
N TYR A 546 -7.73 18.15 -3.33
CA TYR A 546 -8.40 17.30 -2.37
C TYR A 546 -8.16 17.87 -0.97
N LEU A 547 -9.22 18.04 -0.18
CA LEU A 547 -9.14 18.40 1.25
C LEU A 547 -9.85 17.34 2.06
N VAL A 548 -9.18 16.85 3.10
CA VAL A 548 -9.68 15.77 3.96
C VAL A 548 -9.61 16.15 5.42
N ASP A 549 -10.48 15.52 6.21
CA ASP A 549 -10.28 15.38 7.65
C ASP A 549 -9.51 14.09 7.91
N ILE A 550 -8.25 14.18 8.34
CA ILE A 550 -7.39 13.00 8.56
C ILE A 550 -7.78 12.15 9.78
N THR A 551 -8.65 12.66 10.66
CA THR A 551 -9.16 11.94 11.84
C THR A 551 -10.41 11.12 11.52
N ASN A 552 -11.26 11.66 10.64
CA ASN A 552 -12.53 11.06 10.23
C ASN A 552 -12.49 10.36 8.86
N TYR A 553 -11.39 10.49 8.11
CA TYR A 553 -11.19 9.87 6.78
C TYR A 553 -12.12 10.40 5.66
N ASP A 554 -12.78 11.53 5.92
CA ASP A 554 -13.76 12.10 5.01
C ASP A 554 -13.15 13.14 4.07
N PHE A 555 -13.44 13.01 2.76
CA PHE A 555 -13.19 14.07 1.78
C PHE A 555 -14.19 15.21 2.01
N LEU A 556 -13.67 16.32 2.53
CA LEU A 556 -14.43 17.56 2.68
C LEU A 556 -14.53 18.30 1.33
N MET A 557 -13.50 18.17 0.50
CA MET A 557 -13.44 18.76 -0.83
C MET A 557 -12.69 17.84 -1.81
N SER A 558 -13.29 17.65 -2.99
CA SER A 558 -12.65 17.03 -4.15
C SER A 558 -12.96 17.89 -5.37
N LYS A 559 -12.03 18.77 -5.73
CA LYS A 559 -12.19 19.75 -6.81
C LYS A 559 -11.26 19.38 -7.95
N GLU A 560 -11.81 19.23 -9.14
CA GLU A 560 -11.07 18.96 -10.37
C GLU A 560 -11.59 19.92 -11.45
N ASP A 561 -10.74 20.85 -11.85
CA ASP A 561 -11.04 21.88 -12.85
C ASP A 561 -10.22 21.64 -14.11
N TYR A 562 -10.85 21.85 -15.26
CA TYR A 562 -10.22 21.69 -16.57
C TYR A 562 -10.52 22.88 -17.47
N VAL A 563 -9.49 23.41 -18.12
CA VAL A 563 -9.62 24.47 -19.13
C VAL A 563 -8.72 24.19 -20.33
N LYS A 564 -9.27 24.41 -21.53
CA LYS A 564 -8.53 24.29 -22.81
C LYS A 564 -7.73 25.57 -23.08
N MET A 565 -6.83 25.92 -22.17
CA MET A 565 -5.94 27.07 -22.26
C MET A 565 -4.57 26.73 -21.67
N LYS A 566 -3.59 27.61 -21.95
CA LYS A 566 -2.30 27.57 -21.26
C LYS A 566 -2.49 27.89 -19.77
N ASP A 567 -1.51 27.47 -18.99
CA ASP A 567 -1.34 27.70 -17.56
C ASP A 567 -0.90 29.14 -17.26
N TYR A 568 -1.65 30.14 -17.72
CA TYR A 568 -1.37 31.53 -17.39
C TYR A 568 -1.49 31.76 -15.88
N ASP A 569 -0.67 32.66 -15.34
CA ASP A 569 -0.62 32.91 -13.89
C ASP A 569 -1.97 33.38 -13.34
N ASP A 570 -2.78 34.08 -14.14
CA ASP A 570 -4.12 34.51 -13.74
C ASP A 570 -5.10 33.33 -13.61
N ILE A 571 -4.98 32.31 -14.49
CA ILE A 571 -5.78 31.08 -14.41
C ILE A 571 -5.39 30.31 -13.14
N MET A 572 -4.09 30.16 -12.90
CA MET A 572 -3.56 29.53 -11.70
C MET A 572 -4.06 30.23 -10.43
N LYS A 573 -3.90 31.55 -10.34
CA LYS A 573 -4.37 32.37 -9.21
C LYS A 573 -5.88 32.26 -9.02
N SER A 574 -6.67 32.27 -10.10
CA SER A 574 -8.12 32.17 -10.04
C SER A 574 -8.57 30.86 -9.41
N TYR A 575 -8.01 29.72 -9.86
CA TYR A 575 -8.39 28.41 -9.32
C TYR A 575 -8.00 28.24 -7.86
N ILE A 576 -6.78 28.65 -7.51
CA ILE A 576 -6.25 28.55 -6.15
C ILE A 576 -7.03 29.49 -5.20
N TYR A 577 -7.31 30.72 -5.63
CA TYR A 577 -8.10 31.67 -4.85
C TYR A 577 -9.50 31.13 -4.58
N ASP A 578 -10.18 30.59 -5.59
CA ASP A 578 -11.50 29.98 -5.42
C ASP A 578 -11.46 28.79 -4.45
N THR A 579 -10.43 27.93 -4.52
CA THR A 579 -10.22 26.84 -3.56
C THR A 579 -10.17 27.37 -2.13
N TYR A 580 -9.31 28.34 -1.82
CA TYR A 580 -9.21 28.87 -0.45
C TYR A 580 -10.43 29.67 -0.02
N ASN A 581 -11.11 30.34 -0.95
CA ASN A 581 -12.37 31.02 -0.66
C ASN A 581 -13.45 30.01 -0.23
N GLN A 582 -13.56 28.86 -0.91
CA GLN A 582 -14.48 27.79 -0.51
C GLN A 582 -14.12 27.15 0.83
N ILE A 583 -12.82 27.06 1.15
CA ILE A 583 -12.33 26.58 2.45
C ILE A 583 -12.77 27.54 3.55
N LYS A 584 -12.54 28.84 3.38
CA LYS A 584 -12.81 29.85 4.43
C LYS A 584 -14.29 30.14 4.64
N THR A 585 -15.05 30.25 3.55
CA THR A 585 -16.45 30.71 3.60
C THR A 585 -17.27 29.80 4.53
N GLN A 586 -18.07 30.36 5.42
CA GLN A 586 -19.03 29.60 6.23
C GLN A 586 -20.37 29.48 5.50
N LYS A 587 -21.08 28.36 5.65
CA LYS A 587 -22.46 28.28 5.18
C LYS A 587 -23.33 29.21 6.02
N ASP A 588 -24.13 30.05 5.36
CA ASP A 588 -25.23 30.74 6.02
C ASP A 588 -26.16 29.69 6.63
N LYS A 589 -26.41 29.82 7.95
CA LYS A 589 -27.22 28.87 8.75
C LYS A 589 -28.70 28.93 8.42
#